data_AF-A0A7X7UN12-F1
#
_entry.id   AF-A0A7X7UN12-F1
#
_cell.length_a   1.000
_cell.length_b   1.000
_cell.length_c   1.000
_cell.angle_alpha   90.00
_cell.angle_beta   90.00
_cell.angle_gamma   90.00
#
_symmetry.space_group_name_H-M   'P 1'
#
loop_
_entity.id
_entity.type
_entity.pdbx_description
1 polymer ?
#
loop_
_entity_poly.entity_id
_entity_poly.type
_entity_poly.pdbx_seq_one_letter_code
_entity_poly.pdbx_strand_id
1 'polypeptide(L)' 'MRCSANGLVTPGEIVDHKVPKNACIDPWDKSNWQTLCRKCHAIKSAKDKKYFRNDENK' A
#
# COMPACT_ATOMS: atom_id res chain seq x y z
N MET A 1 -2.49 4.15 -4.47
CA MET A 1 -3.19 5.44 -4.67
C MET A 1 -3.55 5.99 -3.30
N ARG A 2 -3.42 7.30 -3.03
CA ARG A 2 -3.69 7.93 -1.72
C ARG A 2 -4.64 9.11 -1.90
N CYS A 3 -5.59 9.36 -0.99
CA CYS A 3 -6.49 10.51 -1.06
C CYS A 3 -5.73 11.85 -1.07
N SER A 4 -4.73 11.99 -0.20
CA SER A 4 -3.94 13.22 -0.08
C SER A 4 -3.18 13.57 -1.36
N ALA A 5 -2.73 12.57 -2.12
CA ALA A 5 -2.08 12.78 -3.42
C ALA A 5 -3.02 13.39 -4.47
N ASN A 6 -4.34 13.29 -4.25
CA ASN A 6 -5.37 13.87 -5.11
C ASN A 6 -6.01 15.13 -4.48
N GLY A 7 -5.40 15.70 -3.44
CA GLY A 7 -5.95 16.87 -2.72
C GLY A 7 -7.19 16.55 -1.87
N LEU A 8 -7.48 15.27 -1.62
CA LEU A 8 -8.63 14.84 -0.82
C LEU A 8 -8.21 14.53 0.61
N VAL A 9 -8.98 15.03 1.58
CA VAL A 9 -8.87 14.65 3.00
C VAL A 9 -9.98 13.64 3.29
N THR A 10 -9.59 12.40 3.58
CA THR A 10 -10.51 11.32 3.95
C THR A 10 -9.98 10.66 5.21
N PRO A 11 -10.84 10.31 6.18
CA PRO A 11 -10.42 9.56 7.34
C PRO A 11 -9.68 8.28 6.94
N GLY A 12 -8.56 8.05 7.61
CA GLY A 12 -7.79 6.83 7.49
C GLY A 12 -8.42 5.72 8.33
N GLU A 13 -8.64 4.56 7.72
CA GLU A 13 -9.30 3.42 8.38
C GLU A 13 -8.36 2.24 8.57
N ILE A 14 -7.29 2.17 7.77
CA ILE A 14 -6.38 1.03 7.69
C ILE A 14 -4.95 1.56 7.69
N VAL A 15 -4.08 0.89 8.45
CA VAL A 15 -2.63 1.04 8.36
C VAL A 15 -2.10 -0.04 7.43
N ASP A 16 -1.36 0.37 6.40
CA ASP A 16 -0.82 -0.51 5.36
C ASP A 16 0.65 -0.19 5.11
N HIS A 17 1.43 -1.13 4.59
CA HIS A 17 2.83 -0.91 4.22
C HIS A 17 2.93 -0.15 2.89
N LYS A 18 3.88 0.78 2.76
CA LYS A 18 4.16 1.53 1.52
C LYS A 18 4.81 0.61 0.48
N VAL A 19 5.85 -0.09 0.92
CA VAL A 19 6.47 -1.24 0.25
C VAL A 19 5.86 -2.50 0.85
N PRO A 20 5.32 -3.43 0.04
CA PRO A 20 4.69 -4.65 0.56
C PRO A 20 5.57 -5.41 1.56
N LYS A 21 4.93 -6.08 2.53
CA LYS A 21 5.59 -6.80 3.62
C LYS A 21 6.67 -7.81 3.17
N ASN A 22 6.44 -8.47 2.04
CA ASN A 22 7.33 -9.47 1.45
C ASN A 22 8.41 -8.87 0.54
N ALA A 23 8.38 -7.57 0.29
CA ALA A 23 9.33 -6.84 -0.57
C ALA A 23 10.09 -5.73 0.20
N CYS A 24 9.90 -5.62 1.50
CA CYS A 24 10.59 -4.63 2.35
C CYS A 24 11.65 -5.29 3.24
N ILE A 25 12.68 -4.50 3.61
CA ILE A 25 13.78 -4.95 4.46
C ILE A 25 13.30 -5.20 5.89
N ASP A 26 12.56 -4.25 6.46
CA ASP A 26 11.94 -4.36 7.78
C ASP A 26 10.43 -4.04 7.69
N PRO A 27 9.54 -5.02 7.93
CA PRO A 27 8.10 -4.79 7.91
C PRO A 27 7.59 -3.98 9.12
N TRP A 28 8.42 -3.80 10.15
CA TRP A 28 8.08 -3.05 11.36
C TRP A 28 8.61 -1.62 11.34
N ASP A 29 9.35 -1.23 10.30
CA ASP A 29 9.73 0.17 10.10
C ASP A 29 8.47 1.03 9.90
N LYS A 30 8.18 1.88 10.88
CA LYS A 30 7.05 2.81 10.87
C LYS A 30 7.14 3.80 9.71
N SER A 31 8.34 4.09 9.20
CA SER A 31 8.53 4.94 8.02
C SER A 31 7.92 4.30 6.77
N ASN A 32 7.86 2.96 6.73
CA ASN A 32 7.20 2.17 5.70
C ASN A 32 5.69 2.03 5.91
N TRP A 33 5.09 2.57 6.98
CA TRP A 33 3.64 2.52 7.16
C TRP A 33 2.95 3.75 6.57
N GLN A 34 1.73 3.56 6.08
CA GLN A 34 0.86 4.61 5.57
C GLN A 34 -0.57 4.35 6.02
N THR A 35 -1.27 5.42 6.37
CA THR A 35 -2.70 5.37 6.66
C THR A 35 -3.49 5.57 5.37
N LEU A 36 -4.46 4.68 5.12
CA LEU A 36 -5.32 4.71 3.92
C LEU A 36 -6.79 4.58 4.31
N CYS A 37 -7.68 5.18 3.50
CA CYS A 37 -9.09 4.82 3.52
C CYS A 37 -9.29 3.44 2.84
N ARG A 38 -10.43 2.79 3.08
CA ARG A 38 -10.74 1.47 2.48
C ARG A 38 -10.62 1.44 0.96
N LYS A 39 -11.08 2.49 0.27
CA LYS A 39 -11.00 2.58 -1.21
C LYS A 39 -9.56 2.62 -1.71
N CYS A 40 -8.71 3.44 -1.10
CA CYS A 40 -7.31 3.53 -1.46
C CYS A 40 -6.55 2.24 -1.16
N HIS A 41 -6.87 1.60 -0.03
CA HIS A 41 -6.30 0.30 0.33
C HIS A 41 -6.63 -0.77 -0.72
N ALA A 42 -7.89 -0.91 -1.12
CA ALA A 42 -8.31 -1.90 -2.14
C ALA A 42 -7.58 -1.71 -3.48
N ILE A 43 -7.43 -0.46 -3.93
CA ILE A 43 -6.68 -0.12 -5.16
C ILE A 43 -5.20 -0.50 -5.01
N LYS A 44 -4.59 -0.24 -3.85
CA LYS A 44 -3.21 -0.62 -3.58
C LYS A 44 -3.04 -2.14 -3.59
N SER A 45 -3.88 -2.89 -2.86
CA SER A 45 -3.79 -4.36 -2.82
C SER A 45 -3.88 -4.98 -4.22
N ALA A 46 -4.74 -4.44 -5.09
CA ALA A 46 -4.84 -4.89 -6.48
C ALA A 46 -3.56 -4.61 -7.29
N LYS A 47 -2.90 -3.47 -7.06
CA LYS A 47 -1.61 -3.12 -7.68
C LYS A 47 -0.49 -4.03 -7.17
N ASP A 48 -0.43 -4.26 -5.86
CA ASP A 48 0.60 -5.08 -5.21
C ASP A 48 0.51 -6.54 -5.71
N LYS A 49 -0.70 -7.10 -5.83
CA LYS A 49 -0.91 -8.44 -6.44
C LYS A 49 -0.33 -8.55 -7.86
N LYS A 50 -0.43 -7.49 -8.67
CA LYS A 50 0.16 -7.47 -10.02
C LYS A 50 1.69 -7.48 -9.98
N TYR A 51 2.30 -6.82 -9.00
CA TYR A 51 3.76 -6.87 -8.83
C TYR A 51 4.24 -8.29 -8.54
N PHE A 52 3.60 -9.00 -7.61
CA PHE A 52 3.98 -10.38 -7.30
C PHE A 52 3.74 -11.36 -8.45
N ARG A 53 2.62 -11.22 -9.16
CA ARG A 53 2.31 -12.10 -10.29
C ARG A 53 3.26 -11.94 -11.48
N ASN A 54 3.94 -10.79 -11.58
CA ASN A 54 4.93 -10.54 -12.61
C ASN A 54 6.33 -11.06 -12.21
N ASP A 55 6.60 -11.20 -10.91
CA ASP A 55 7.86 -11.75 -10.40
C ASP A 55 7.89 -13.29 -10.52
N GLU A 56 6.73 -13.94 -10.47
CA GLU A 56 6.56 -15.39 -10.68
C GLU A 56 6.73 -15.84 -12.15
N ASN A 57 6.80 -14.89 -13.10
CA ASN A 57 7.00 -15.14 -14.54
C ASN A 57 8.42 -14.82 -15.01
N LYS A 58 9.38 -14.68 -14.08
CA LYS A 58 10.80 -14.44 -14.37
C LYS A 58 11.64 -15.59 -13.85
#